data_AF-A0A9D4T399-F1
#
_entry.id   AF-A0A9D4T399-F1
#
_cell.length_a   1.000
_cell.length_b   1.000
_cell.length_c   1.000
_cell.angle_alpha   90.00
_cell.angle_beta   90.00
_cell.angle_gamma   90.00
#
_symmetry.space_group_name_H-M   'P 1'
#
loop_
_entity.id
_entity.type
_entity.pdbx_description
1 polymer ?
#
loop_
_entity_poly.entity_id
_entity_poly.type
_entity_poly.pdbx_seq_one_letter_code
_entity_poly.pdbx_strand_id
1 'polypeptide(L)'
;MCTEVNCEGQDSCEVDVDGAEELMPVALHDTLRGIRFADYVEVDTGASVCGALTDEDIIAQVAGAQPVAEEPEGEEDEDDEAPVRPSASAVMEALNVARLFFSFEEGEEDSLRRVRVLEQRAAAVAFREKKQMVITDFFGQ
;
A
#
# COMPACT_ATOMS: atom_id res chain seq x y z
N MET A 1 -60.85 -12.63 -6.41
CA MET A 1 -60.81 -12.51 -4.94
C MET A 1 -59.79 -11.45 -4.64
N CYS A 2 -60.27 -10.22 -4.43
CA CYS A 2 -59.50 -9.07 -4.01
C CYS A 2 -59.44 -9.10 -2.48
N THR A 3 -58.26 -8.97 -1.89
CA THR A 3 -58.12 -8.62 -0.48
C THR A 3 -57.91 -7.12 -0.41
N GLU A 4 -58.98 -6.42 -0.04
CA GLU A 4 -59.00 -5.01 0.28
C GLU A 4 -58.17 -4.80 1.55
N VAL A 5 -57.13 -3.96 1.47
CA VAL A 5 -56.46 -3.44 2.67
C VAL A 5 -57.28 -2.22 3.10
N ASN A 6 -58.11 -2.45 4.11
CA ASN A 6 -58.94 -1.46 4.76
C ASN A 6 -58.02 -0.55 5.62
N CYS A 7 -57.69 0.64 5.11
CA CYS A 7 -57.01 1.68 5.88
C CYS A 7 -58.05 2.47 6.69
N GLU A 8 -58.43 1.93 7.84
CA GLU A 8 -59.14 2.69 8.87
C GLU A 8 -58.21 2.86 10.08
N GLY A 9 -58.06 4.09 10.53
CA GLY A 9 -57.46 4.39 11.83
C GLY A 9 -56.24 5.29 11.73
N GLN A 10 -56.47 6.57 12.00
CA GLN A 10 -55.45 7.47 12.51
C GLN A 10 -54.76 6.82 13.70
N ASP A 11 -53.45 6.64 13.61
CA ASP A 11 -52.61 6.79 14.79
C ASP A 11 -51.33 7.49 14.32
N SER A 12 -51.25 8.75 14.72
CA SER A 12 -50.09 9.60 14.56
C SER A 12 -48.90 8.90 15.19
N CYS A 13 -48.00 8.36 14.37
CA CYS A 13 -46.65 8.07 14.80
C CYS A 13 -45.92 9.41 14.85
N GLU A 14 -46.20 10.17 15.92
CA GLU A 14 -45.31 11.23 16.37
C GLU A 14 -44.00 10.52 16.73
N VAL A 15 -42.98 10.68 15.89
CA VAL A 15 -41.63 10.29 16.28
C VAL A 15 -41.16 11.40 17.23
N ASP A 16 -41.25 11.13 18.53
CA ASP A 16 -40.56 11.92 19.54
C ASP A 16 -39.06 11.85 19.26
N VAL A 17 -38.54 12.82 18.49
CA VAL A 17 -37.09 13.06 18.35
C VAL A 17 -36.66 13.99 19.48
N ASP A 18 -36.93 13.58 20.72
CA ASP A 18 -36.32 14.20 21.89
C ASP A 18 -35.00 13.47 22.17
N GLY A 19 -33.90 14.03 21.68
CA GLY A 19 -32.56 13.67 22.15
C GLY A 19 -31.55 13.16 21.12
N ALA A 20 -31.43 13.83 19.98
CA ALA A 20 -30.24 13.72 19.14
C ALA A 20 -29.69 15.10 18.73
N GLU A 21 -29.60 16.03 19.68
CA GLU A 21 -28.65 17.13 19.57
C GLU A 21 -27.27 16.66 20.07
N GLU A 22 -26.76 15.60 19.44
CA GLU A 22 -25.34 15.27 19.58
C GLU A 22 -24.59 16.34 18.78
N LEU A 23 -24.00 17.27 19.53
CA LEU A 23 -23.23 18.40 19.04
C LEU A 23 -22.14 17.91 18.07
N MET A 24 -22.47 17.87 16.79
CA MET A 24 -21.49 17.81 15.72
C MET A 24 -20.47 18.92 15.99
N PRO A 25 -19.17 18.61 16.07
CA PRO A 25 -18.17 19.62 16.39
C PRO A 25 -18.31 20.79 15.42
N VAL A 26 -18.29 22.02 15.92
CA VAL A 26 -18.49 23.25 15.12
C VAL A 26 -17.58 23.26 13.88
N ALA A 27 -16.38 22.68 14.01
CA ALA A 27 -15.43 22.49 12.92
C ALA A 27 -15.98 21.64 11.75
N LEU A 28 -16.79 20.61 12.04
CA LEU A 28 -17.42 19.76 11.03
C LEU A 28 -18.63 20.47 10.38
N HIS A 29 -19.35 21.30 11.13
CA HIS A 29 -20.45 22.08 10.59
C HIS A 29 -19.97 23.14 9.57
N ASP A 30 -18.82 23.76 9.83
CA ASP A 30 -18.22 24.73 8.90
C ASP A 30 -17.55 24.07 7.68
N THR A 31 -17.05 22.83 7.79
CA THR A 31 -16.54 22.08 6.61
C THR A 31 -17.68 21.60 5.72
N LEU A 32 -18.82 21.22 6.28
CA LEU A 32 -19.98 20.73 5.53
C LEU A 32 -20.85 21.85 4.93
N ARG A 33 -20.75 23.08 5.45
CA ARG A 33 -21.55 24.25 5.00
C ARG A 33 -21.33 24.67 3.55
N GLY A 34 -20.30 24.15 2.89
CA GLY A 34 -19.97 24.45 1.50
C GLY A 34 -20.22 23.31 0.50
N ILE A 35 -20.48 22.09 0.98
CA ILE A 35 -20.53 20.91 0.12
C ILE A 35 -21.97 20.69 -0.35
N ARG A 36 -22.20 20.82 -1.66
CA ARG A 36 -23.51 20.54 -2.24
C ARG A 36 -23.62 19.03 -2.47
N PHE A 37 -24.83 18.50 -2.35
CA PHE A 37 -25.08 17.09 -2.65
C PHE A 37 -24.60 16.69 -4.06
N ALA A 38 -24.72 17.60 -5.02
CA ALA A 38 -24.21 17.42 -6.38
C ALA A 38 -22.69 17.14 -6.41
N ASP A 39 -21.91 17.76 -5.51
CA ASP A 39 -20.45 17.58 -5.45
C ASP A 39 -20.07 16.15 -5.00
N TYR A 40 -20.94 15.47 -4.26
CA TYR A 40 -20.76 14.05 -3.89
C TYR A 40 -21.18 13.09 -5.01
N VAL A 41 -22.13 13.50 -5.85
CA VAL A 41 -22.64 12.67 -6.96
C VAL A 41 -21.73 12.80 -8.19
N GLU A 42 -21.09 13.95 -8.37
CA GLU A 42 -20.30 14.29 -9.55
C GLU A 42 -18.79 13.99 -9.40
N VAL A 43 -18.39 13.19 -8.42
CA VAL A 43 -16.97 12.88 -8.14
C VAL A 43 -16.28 12.23 -9.34
N ASP A 44 -16.99 11.38 -10.09
CA ASP A 44 -16.41 10.61 -11.19
C ASP A 44 -16.78 11.15 -12.58
N THR A 45 -17.50 12.28 -12.67
CA THR A 45 -17.98 12.83 -13.95
C THR A 45 -16.85 13.29 -14.88
N GLY A 46 -15.65 13.49 -14.34
CA GLY A 46 -14.44 13.81 -15.10
C GLY A 46 -13.39 12.69 -15.11
N ALA A 47 -13.68 11.52 -14.53
CA ALA A 47 -12.73 10.43 -14.47
C ALA A 47 -12.49 9.86 -15.87
N SER A 48 -11.28 10.01 -16.39
CA SER A 48 -10.87 9.37 -17.63
C SER A 48 -10.71 7.87 -17.38
N VAL A 49 -11.59 7.07 -17.97
CA VAL A 49 -11.46 5.61 -17.91
C VAL A 49 -10.57 5.18 -19.08
N CYS A 50 -9.42 4.58 -18.77
CA CYS A 50 -8.62 3.88 -19.76
C CYS A 50 -9.46 2.70 -20.27
N GLY A 51 -9.58 2.53 -21.59
CA GLY A 51 -10.27 1.39 -22.17
C GLY A 51 -9.72 0.06 -21.67
N ALA A 52 -10.48 -1.03 -21.83
CA ALA A 52 -9.99 -2.36 -21.50
C ALA A 52 -8.74 -2.65 -22.35
N LEU A 53 -7.63 -2.96 -21.68
CA LEU A 53 -6.41 -3.42 -22.34
C LEU A 53 -6.67 -4.80 -22.94
N THR A 54 -6.12 -5.06 -24.12
CA THR A 54 -6.13 -6.42 -24.66
C THR A 54 -5.12 -7.28 -23.91
N ASP A 55 -5.27 -8.60 -23.99
CA ASP A 55 -4.32 -9.52 -23.37
C ASP A 55 -2.90 -9.29 -23.93
N GLU A 56 -2.79 -8.92 -25.20
CA GLU A 56 -1.51 -8.55 -25.83
C GLU A 56 -0.90 -7.28 -25.22
N ASP A 57 -1.70 -6.25 -24.95
CA ASP A 57 -1.23 -5.01 -24.30
C ASP A 57 -0.78 -5.26 -22.85
N ILE A 58 -1.50 -6.14 -22.14
CA ILE A 58 -1.15 -6.56 -20.78
C ILE A 58 0.18 -7.33 -20.78
N ILE A 59 0.33 -8.27 -21.72
CA ILE A 59 1.56 -9.05 -21.86
C ILE A 59 2.73 -8.13 -22.25
N ALA A 60 2.52 -7.17 -23.14
CA ALA A 60 3.54 -6.18 -23.50
C ALA A 60 3.99 -5.37 -22.29
N GLN A 61 3.05 -4.82 -21.50
CA GLN A 61 3.36 -4.07 -20.28
C GLN A 61 4.11 -4.90 -19.24
N VAL A 62 3.72 -6.17 -19.05
CA VAL A 62 4.35 -7.07 -18.07
C VAL A 62 5.70 -7.58 -18.55
N ALA A 63 5.89 -7.75 -19.85
CA ALA A 63 7.14 -8.16 -20.47
C ALA A 63 8.14 -7.00 -20.67
N GLY A 64 7.82 -5.79 -20.19
CA GLY A 64 8.68 -4.60 -20.31
C GLY A 64 8.59 -3.89 -21.66
N ALA A 65 7.75 -4.37 -22.59
CA ALA A 65 7.48 -3.67 -23.83
C ALA A 65 6.50 -2.52 -23.57
N GLN A 66 7.03 -1.30 -23.45
CA GLN A 66 6.19 -0.13 -23.72
C GLN A 66 5.59 -0.30 -25.13
N PRO A 67 4.27 -0.07 -25.32
CA PRO A 67 3.73 0.00 -26.67
C PRO A 67 4.44 1.13 -27.39
N VAL A 68 5.27 0.74 -28.37
CA VAL A 68 6.02 1.62 -29.25
C VAL A 68 5.02 2.49 -29.99
N ALA A 69 4.89 3.75 -29.55
CA ALA A 69 4.52 4.81 -30.47
C ALA A 69 5.73 4.98 -31.40
N GLU A 70 5.56 4.63 -32.66
CA GLU A 70 6.57 4.68 -33.71
C GLU A 70 7.35 5.99 -33.69
N GLU A 71 8.63 5.99 -33.32
CA GLU A 71 9.72 6.85 -33.85
C GLU A 71 11.09 6.20 -33.52
N PRO A 72 12.16 6.46 -34.33
CA PRO A 72 13.16 5.45 -34.66
C PRO A 72 14.46 5.50 -33.83
N GLU A 73 15.05 4.30 -33.71
CA GLU A 73 16.47 3.97 -33.58
C GLU A 73 17.31 4.76 -32.55
N GLY A 74 17.33 4.22 -31.33
CA GLY A 74 18.50 4.27 -30.45
C GLY A 74 18.78 2.85 -30.00
N GLU A 75 19.92 2.28 -30.41
CA GLU A 75 20.48 1.08 -29.80
C GLU A 75 20.84 1.44 -28.35
N GLU A 76 19.92 1.20 -27.41
CA GLU A 76 20.25 1.16 -26.00
C GLU A 76 20.36 -0.33 -25.65
N ASP A 77 21.61 -0.79 -25.53
CA ASP A 77 21.96 -2.02 -24.86
C ASP A 77 21.36 -1.96 -23.43
N GLU A 78 20.14 -2.47 -23.27
CA GLU A 78 19.56 -2.78 -21.97
C GLU A 78 20.33 -3.99 -21.40
N ASP A 79 21.51 -3.70 -20.83
CA ASP A 79 22.12 -4.57 -19.83
C ASP A 79 21.07 -4.74 -18.73
N ASP A 80 20.38 -5.89 -18.75
CA ASP A 80 19.55 -6.39 -17.65
C ASP A 80 20.42 -6.54 -16.40
N GLU A 81 20.71 -5.41 -15.73
CA GLU A 81 21.57 -5.37 -14.57
C GLU A 81 20.84 -6.03 -13.41
N ALA A 82 21.16 -7.30 -13.18
CA ALA A 82 20.60 -8.10 -12.10
C ALA A 82 20.66 -7.32 -10.77
N PRO A 83 19.58 -7.32 -9.98
CA PRO A 83 19.45 -6.44 -8.82
C PRO A 83 20.63 -6.64 -7.86
N VAL A 84 21.37 -5.56 -7.64
CA VAL A 84 22.56 -5.55 -6.79
C VAL A 84 22.15 -5.94 -5.37
N ARG A 85 22.78 -7.00 -4.86
CA ARG A 85 22.53 -7.47 -3.51
C ARG A 85 22.94 -6.39 -2.50
N PRO A 86 22.03 -5.95 -1.61
CA PRO A 86 22.36 -4.93 -0.62
C PRO A 86 23.42 -5.46 0.36
N SER A 87 24.28 -4.56 0.82
CA SER A 87 25.30 -4.89 1.80
C SER A 87 24.67 -5.30 3.14
N ALA A 88 25.38 -6.11 3.91
CA ALA A 88 24.90 -6.52 5.23
C ALA A 88 24.63 -5.33 6.18
N SER A 89 25.40 -4.24 6.05
CA SER A 89 25.18 -3.02 6.85
C SER A 89 23.86 -2.34 6.48
N ALA A 90 23.54 -2.22 5.19
CA ALA A 90 22.29 -1.63 4.72
C ALA A 90 21.07 -2.43 5.21
N VAL A 91 21.17 -3.77 5.19
CA VAL A 91 20.12 -4.65 5.72
C VAL A 91 19.92 -4.46 7.22
N MET A 92 21.00 -4.34 8.00
CA MET A 92 20.92 -4.12 9.45
C MET A 92 20.32 -2.75 9.81
N GLU A 93 20.62 -1.71 9.03
CA GLU A 93 20.04 -0.38 9.20
C GLU A 93 18.53 -0.39 8.92
N ALA A 94 18.11 -1.01 7.82
CA ALA A 94 16.69 -1.16 7.50
C ALA A 94 15.92 -1.94 8.59
N LEU A 95 16.51 -3.00 9.14
CA LEU A 95 15.91 -3.76 10.26
C LEU A 95 15.77 -2.92 11.53
N ASN A 96 16.72 -2.01 11.80
CA ASN A 96 16.62 -1.08 12.93
C ASN A 96 15.47 -0.07 12.74
N VAL A 97 15.25 0.42 11.52
CA VAL A 97 14.09 1.26 11.20
C VAL A 97 12.78 0.49 11.42
N ALA A 98 12.70 -0.75 10.92
CA ALA A 98 11.53 -1.60 11.14
C ALA A 98 11.28 -1.87 12.63
N ARG A 99 12.34 -2.11 13.42
CA ARG A 99 12.25 -2.28 14.87
C ARG A 99 11.67 -1.05 15.56
N LEU A 100 12.13 0.14 15.18
CA LEU A 100 11.62 1.40 15.73
C LEU A 100 10.14 1.58 15.37
N PHE A 101 9.76 1.31 14.12
CA PHE A 101 8.37 1.40 13.69
C PHE A 101 7.44 0.52 14.54
N PHE A 102 7.74 -0.78 14.67
CA PHE A 102 6.91 -1.70 15.45
C PHE A 102 6.91 -1.41 16.95
N SER A 103 7.89 -0.69 17.47
CA SER A 103 7.93 -0.35 18.90
C SER A 103 6.84 0.63 19.34
N PHE A 104 6.12 1.27 18.40
CA PHE A 104 5.01 2.17 18.68
C PHE A 104 3.63 1.52 18.55
N GLU A 105 3.55 0.26 18.09
CA GLU A 105 2.28 -0.45 17.90
C GLU A 105 1.92 -1.30 19.14
N GLU A 106 0.62 -1.49 19.38
CA GLU A 106 0.14 -2.45 20.40
C GLU A 106 0.16 -3.88 19.83
N GLY A 107 0.74 -4.83 20.57
CA GLY A 107 0.84 -6.23 20.12
C GLY A 107 2.10 -6.50 19.28
N GLU A 108 3.13 -5.71 19.49
CA GLU A 108 4.39 -5.66 18.75
C GLU A 108 5.30 -6.88 18.96
N GLU A 109 5.05 -7.71 19.97
CA GLU A 109 5.93 -8.81 20.38
C GLU A 109 6.26 -9.76 19.22
N ASP A 110 5.25 -10.12 18.41
CA ASP A 110 5.43 -11.02 17.27
C ASP A 110 6.24 -10.37 16.14
N SER A 111 6.01 -9.09 15.86
CA SER A 111 6.74 -8.32 14.86
C SER A 111 8.20 -8.13 15.28
N LEU A 112 8.45 -7.73 16.53
CA LEU A 112 9.79 -7.59 17.08
C LEU A 112 10.55 -8.93 17.14
N ARG A 113 9.85 -10.03 17.43
CA ARG A 113 10.44 -11.37 17.37
C ARG A 113 10.91 -11.71 15.95
N ARG A 114 10.11 -11.39 14.93
CA ARG A 114 10.49 -11.60 13.52
C ARG A 114 11.69 -10.74 13.12
N VAL A 115 11.72 -9.47 13.54
CA VAL A 115 12.86 -8.57 13.29
C VAL A 115 14.15 -9.15 13.88
N ARG A 116 14.13 -9.63 15.14
CA ARG A 116 15.30 -10.28 15.76
C ARG A 116 15.79 -11.51 15.01
N VAL A 117 14.88 -12.33 14.48
CA VAL A 117 15.26 -13.51 13.68
C VAL A 117 15.95 -13.07 12.38
N LEU A 118 15.47 -12.01 11.74
CA LEU A 118 16.09 -11.45 10.54
C LEU A 118 17.46 -10.85 10.83
N GLU A 119 17.62 -10.11 11.95
CA GLU A 119 18.92 -9.57 12.40
C GLU A 119 19.95 -10.69 12.58
N GLN A 120 19.58 -11.79 13.26
CA GLN A 120 20.48 -12.93 13.45
C GLN A 120 20.90 -13.58 12.13
N ARG A 121 19.97 -13.69 11.18
CA ARG A 121 20.26 -14.24 9.84
C ARG A 121 21.19 -13.32 9.04
N ALA A 122 20.92 -12.01 9.04
CA ALA A 122 21.75 -11.02 8.37
C ALA A 122 23.17 -10.99 8.95
N ALA A 123 23.30 -11.05 10.28
CA ALA A 123 24.59 -11.15 10.95
C ALA A 123 25.33 -12.45 10.55
N ALA A 124 24.66 -13.60 10.55
CA ALA A 124 25.27 -14.87 10.16
C ALA A 124 25.81 -14.86 8.72
N VAL A 125 25.09 -14.21 7.80
CA VAL A 125 25.53 -14.00 6.42
C VAL A 125 26.79 -13.12 6.39
N ALA A 126 26.78 -11.99 7.09
CA ALA A 126 27.93 -11.08 7.16
C ALA A 126 29.18 -11.75 7.75
N PHE A 127 29.01 -12.63 8.76
CA PHE A 127 30.12 -13.39 9.34
C PHE A 127 30.68 -14.44 8.38
N ARG A 128 29.87 -15.05 7.52
CA ARG A 128 30.34 -16.01 6.51
C ARG A 128 31.16 -15.35 5.40
N GLU A 129 30.84 -14.11 5.05
CA GLU A 129 31.60 -13.33 4.08
C GLU A 129 32.97 -12.91 4.63
N LYS A 130 33.11 -12.80 5.96
CA LYS A 130 34.39 -12.58 6.65
C LYS A 130 35.19 -13.88 6.83
N LYS A 131 35.39 -14.66 5.77
CA LYS A 131 36.37 -15.76 5.79
C LYS A 131 37.76 -15.15 6.03
N GLN A 132 38.27 -15.35 7.23
CA GLN A 132 39.63 -15.01 7.64
C GLN A 132 40.61 -15.67 6.65
N MET A 133 41.41 -14.88 5.93
CA MET A 133 42.48 -15.45 5.12
C MET A 133 43.42 -16.22 6.05
N VAL A 134 43.66 -17.49 5.73
CA VAL A 134 44.62 -18.28 6.49
C VAL A 134 46.01 -17.76 6.12
N ILE A 135 46.84 -17.48 7.12
CA ILE A 135 48.21 -16.97 6.95
C ILE A 135 49.05 -17.83 5.97
N THR A 136 48.68 -19.10 5.76
CA THR A 136 49.32 -20.00 4.79
C THR A 136 49.24 -19.50 3.34
N ASP A 137 48.25 -18.66 3.00
CA ASP A 137 48.12 -18.08 1.67
C ASP A 137 49.10 -16.92 1.44
N PHE A 138 49.70 -16.37 2.50
CA PHE A 138 50.63 -15.24 2.43
C PHE A 138 52.09 -15.67 2.21
N PHE A 139 52.42 -16.94 2.50
CA PHE A 139 53.79 -17.48 2.40
C PHE A 139 53.97 -18.46 1.23
N GLY A 140 53.02 -18.53 0.30
CA GLY A 140 52.99 -19.48 -0.82
C GLY A 140 53.55 -18.99 -2.16
N GLN A 141 54.25 -17.84 -2.22
CA GLN A 141 54.94 -17.34 -3.42
C GLN A 141 56.46 -17.46 -3.28
#